data_AF-A0A970ZYA6-F1
#
_entry.id   AF-A0A970ZYA6-F1
#
_cell.length_a   1.000
_cell.length_b   1.000
_cell.length_c   1.000
_cell.angle_alpha   90.00
_cell.angle_beta   90.00
_cell.angle_gamma   90.00
#
_symmetry.space_group_name_H-M   'P 1'
#
loop_
_entity.id
_entity.type
_entity.pdbx_description
1 polymer ?
#
loop_
_entity_poly.entity_id
_entity_poly.type
_entity_poly.pdbx_seq_one_letter_code
_entity_poly.pdbx_strand_id
1 'polypeptide(L)'
;MTIEFNCPKCGALIAFDSKHAGRRARCLTCGQKFLIPAQSFKKPEKVAAEPEQPPEPVPGFYRAVFVDNVKLFVDPRNATTLVFLAAVVCFRFVLSKDWCLRYPANAFVWGWLFGFYLNVIYQTAFDEDTLPEIYLGTSITFLWYIIAPLLTFGLTLAFVELPFFIALWLFQDSGITLTNFGSGIGPSYLLLQFFFVLGLFAFPAAILTTAVGKDIALLRPDYLLIPVAHAFAPYVTCVVLLAAACFLQTQTAQYTGAGPIATALHLALNLLVQVVAIFAMRAIGLLYRHYACYFKW
;
A
#
# COMPACT_ATOMS: atom_id res chain seq x y z
N MET A 1 28.02 -0.30 14.80
CA MET A 1 28.11 0.11 16.21
C MET A 1 26.70 0.39 16.73
N THR A 2 26.41 0.18 18.00
CA THR A 2 25.09 0.50 18.57
C THR A 2 25.05 1.94 19.09
N ILE A 3 23.98 2.67 18.76
CA ILE A 3 23.69 4.01 19.24
C ILE A 3 22.64 3.88 20.34
N GLU A 4 23.03 4.24 21.55
CA GLU A 4 22.18 4.17 22.74
C GLU A 4 21.77 5.57 23.17
N PHE A 5 20.50 5.81 23.45
CA PHE A 5 20.02 7.09 23.96
C PHE A 5 18.69 6.92 24.69
N ASN A 6 18.34 7.89 25.53
CA ASN A 6 17.09 7.87 26.27
C ASN A 6 15.98 8.52 25.47
N CYS A 7 14.79 7.92 25.51
CA CYS A 7 13.57 8.48 24.95
C CYS A 7 13.32 9.89 25.51
N PRO A 8 13.07 10.91 24.67
CA PRO A 8 12.92 12.28 25.14
C PRO A 8 11.60 12.52 25.89
N LYS A 9 10.68 11.55 25.93
CA LYS A 9 9.39 11.63 26.63
C LYS A 9 9.33 10.77 27.89
N CYS A 10 9.67 9.48 27.80
CA CYS A 10 9.54 8.54 28.93
C CYS A 10 10.86 8.15 29.59
N GLY A 11 12.01 8.57 29.05
CA GLY A 11 13.32 8.22 29.59
C GLY A 11 13.76 6.77 29.35
N ALA A 12 12.96 5.94 28.68
CA ALA A 12 13.35 4.57 28.34
C ALA A 12 14.64 4.54 27.52
N LEU A 13 15.58 3.66 27.88
CA LEU A 13 16.81 3.43 27.13
C LEU A 13 16.48 2.74 25.81
N ILE A 14 16.90 3.33 24.69
CA ILE A 14 16.66 2.82 23.35
C ILE A 14 18.00 2.63 22.65
N ALA A 15 18.16 1.49 22.00
CA ALA A 15 19.35 1.16 21.22
C ALA A 15 18.96 0.93 19.76
N PHE A 16 19.68 1.58 18.84
CA PHE A 16 19.58 1.34 17.40
C PHE A 16 20.94 1.02 16.82
N ASP A 17 20.96 0.26 15.73
CA ASP A 17 22.18 0.10 14.93
C ASP A 17 22.54 1.45 14.28
N SER A 18 23.82 1.80 14.28
CA SER A 18 24.42 2.99 13.65
C SER A 18 23.94 3.26 12.22
N LYS A 19 23.57 2.22 11.46
CA LYS A 19 23.00 2.37 10.10
C LYS A 19 21.66 3.12 10.06
N HIS A 20 20.99 3.23 11.21
CA HIS A 20 19.73 3.95 11.35
C HIS A 20 19.89 5.38 11.86
N ALA A 21 21.13 5.86 12.04
CA ALA A 21 21.40 7.26 12.36
C ALA A 21 20.70 8.21 11.37
N GLY A 22 20.08 9.27 11.89
CA GLY A 22 19.32 10.25 11.10
C GLY A 22 17.94 9.78 10.65
N ARG A 23 17.52 8.54 10.94
CA ARG A 23 16.18 8.05 10.60
C ARG A 23 15.17 8.34 11.69
N ARG A 24 13.90 8.43 11.30
CA ARG A 24 12.77 8.52 12.24
C ARG A 24 12.53 7.17 12.90
N ALA A 25 12.39 7.18 14.20
CA ALA A 25 12.02 6.00 15.00
C ALA A 25 10.95 6.35 16.01
N ARG A 26 10.29 5.32 16.54
CA ARG A 26 9.31 5.46 17.61
C ARG A 26 9.79 4.74 18.86
N CYS A 27 9.53 5.32 20.02
CA CYS A 27 9.71 4.63 21.30
C CYS A 27 8.68 3.49 21.41
N LEU A 28 9.13 2.28 21.71
CA LEU A 28 8.25 1.13 21.92
C LEU A 28 7.47 1.22 23.25
N THR A 29 7.98 2.00 24.21
CA THR A 29 7.35 2.17 25.53
C THR A 29 6.27 3.25 25.54
N CYS A 30 6.50 4.40 24.89
CA CYS A 30 5.60 5.55 24.98
C CYS A 30 5.11 6.10 23.63
N GLY A 31 5.50 5.47 22.51
CA GLY A 31 5.09 5.85 21.16
C GLY A 31 5.72 7.13 20.60
N GLN A 32 6.57 7.84 21.36
CA GLN A 32 7.15 9.11 20.92
C GLN A 32 8.01 8.91 19.66
N LYS A 33 7.71 9.67 18.61
CA LYS A 33 8.54 9.76 17.39
C LYS A 33 9.75 10.67 17.64
N PHE A 34 10.93 10.28 17.17
CA PHE A 34 12.18 11.04 17.29
C PHE A 34 13.13 10.68 16.15
N LEU A 35 14.15 11.50 15.90
CA LEU A 35 15.26 11.19 15.00
C LEU A 35 16.35 10.46 15.78
N ILE A 36 16.84 9.34 15.23
CA ILE A 36 17.95 8.59 15.82
C ILE A 36 19.21 9.45 15.72
N PRO A 37 19.87 9.79 16.84
CA PRO A 37 21.08 10.60 16.82
C PRO A 37 22.23 9.84 16.14
N ALA A 38 23.21 10.56 15.60
CA ALA A 38 24.40 9.94 14.98
C ALA A 38 25.44 9.44 16.00
N GLN A 39 25.29 9.79 17.28
CA GLN A 39 26.22 9.46 18.36
C GLN A 39 25.43 9.00 19.59
N SER A 40 25.99 8.03 20.32
CA SER A 40 25.41 7.55 21.57
C SER A 40 25.33 8.66 22.62
N PHE A 41 24.31 8.60 23.46
CA PHE A 41 24.01 9.51 24.56
C PHE A 41 23.73 10.97 24.17
N LYS A 42 23.67 11.29 22.87
CA LYS A 42 23.09 12.56 22.44
C LYS A 42 21.58 12.54 22.65
N LYS A 43 21.06 13.67 23.13
CA LYS A 43 19.61 13.88 23.24
C LYS A 43 19.00 13.77 21.84
N PRO A 44 18.13 12.79 21.58
CA PRO A 44 17.51 12.63 20.27
C PRO A 44 16.69 13.88 19.97
N GLU A 45 16.77 14.35 18.72
CA GLU A 45 15.95 15.47 18.28
C GLU A 45 14.50 15.00 18.26
N LYS A 46 13.68 15.65 19.10
CA LYS A 46 12.26 15.38 19.15
C LYS A 46 11.71 15.86 17.82
N VAL A 47 11.31 14.93 16.95
CA VAL A 47 10.45 15.27 15.83
C VAL A 47 9.24 15.93 16.49
N ALA A 48 8.95 17.18 16.09
CA ALA A 48 7.76 17.88 16.57
C ALA A 48 6.58 16.90 16.52
N ALA A 49 5.64 17.03 17.46
CA ALA A 49 4.36 16.32 17.34
C ALA A 49 3.88 16.43 15.88
N GLU A 50 3.26 15.36 15.36
CA GLU A 50 2.66 15.37 14.01
C GLU A 50 2.16 16.79 13.73
N PRO A 51 2.64 17.45 12.65
CA PRO A 51 2.26 18.84 12.42
C PRO A 51 0.74 18.90 12.55
N GLU A 52 0.26 19.82 13.41
CA GLU A 52 -1.18 20.02 13.62
C GLU A 52 -1.83 19.97 12.24
N GLN A 53 -2.78 19.05 12.07
CA GLN A 53 -3.40 18.82 10.76
C GLN A 53 -3.79 20.18 10.20
N PRO A 54 -3.33 20.54 8.99
CA PRO A 54 -3.56 21.87 8.46
C PRO A 54 -5.08 22.11 8.48
N PRO A 55 -5.56 23.26 8.96
CA PRO A 55 -7.00 23.51 9.10
C PRO A 55 -7.73 23.45 7.75
N GLU A 56 -6.98 23.60 6.66
CA GLU A 56 -7.47 23.62 5.29
C GLU A 56 -6.68 22.65 4.40
N PRO A 57 -7.30 22.13 3.33
CA PRO A 57 -6.63 21.24 2.40
C PRO A 57 -5.49 21.96 1.67
N VAL A 58 -4.34 21.30 1.57
CA VAL A 58 -3.18 21.82 0.85
C VAL A 58 -3.46 21.73 -0.66
N PRO A 59 -3.27 22.79 -1.45
CA PRO A 59 -3.44 22.73 -2.90
C PRO A 59 -2.29 21.95 -3.56
N GLY A 60 -2.51 21.42 -4.76
CA GLY A 60 -1.45 20.81 -5.57
C GLY A 60 -1.52 19.28 -5.75
N PHE A 61 -2.57 18.63 -5.24
CA PHE A 61 -2.76 17.17 -5.32
C PHE A 61 -2.50 16.60 -6.73
N TYR A 62 -3.16 17.12 -7.77
CA TYR A 62 -3.01 16.59 -9.13
C TYR A 62 -1.61 16.78 -9.72
N ARG A 63 -0.96 17.90 -9.40
CA ARG A 63 0.44 18.13 -9.80
C ARG A 63 1.35 17.11 -9.12
N ALA A 64 1.14 16.85 -7.84
CA ALA A 64 1.89 15.84 -7.10
C ALA A 64 1.69 14.43 -7.69
N VAL A 65 0.44 14.08 -8.00
CA VAL A 65 0.08 12.76 -8.55
C VAL A 65 0.59 12.52 -9.97
N PHE A 66 0.53 13.50 -10.86
CA PHE A 66 0.85 13.28 -12.28
C PHE A 66 2.23 13.81 -12.70
N VAL A 67 2.75 14.85 -12.06
CA VAL A 67 4.03 15.47 -12.43
C VAL A 67 5.14 15.03 -11.48
N ASP A 68 4.92 15.17 -10.16
CA ASP A 68 5.98 14.86 -9.19
C ASP A 68 6.21 13.35 -9.00
N ASN A 69 5.22 12.51 -9.34
CA ASN A 69 5.40 11.07 -9.42
C ASN A 69 6.38 10.63 -10.51
N VAL A 70 6.46 11.34 -11.64
CA VAL A 70 7.40 10.97 -12.71
C VAL A 70 8.84 11.18 -12.24
N LYS A 71 9.09 12.22 -11.45
CA LYS A 71 10.43 12.51 -10.89
C LYS A 71 10.96 11.37 -10.04
N LEU A 72 10.07 10.60 -9.40
CA LEU A 72 10.44 9.44 -8.59
C LEU A 72 11.22 8.39 -9.39
N PHE A 73 10.89 8.21 -10.67
CA PHE A 73 11.52 7.22 -11.55
C PHE A 73 12.84 7.71 -12.16
N VAL A 74 13.11 9.01 -12.07
CA VAL A 74 14.33 9.65 -12.59
C VAL A 74 15.35 9.92 -11.48
N ASP A 75 14.91 10.01 -10.22
CA ASP A 75 15.81 10.25 -9.09
C ASP A 75 16.76 9.05 -8.85
N PRO A 76 18.09 9.26 -8.90
CA PRO A 76 19.07 8.19 -8.67
C PRO A 76 18.96 7.55 -7.27
N ARG A 77 18.40 8.25 -6.28
CA ARG A 77 18.19 7.70 -4.92
C ARG A 77 17.21 6.52 -4.91
N ASN A 78 16.28 6.49 -5.87
CA ASN A 78 15.26 5.46 -6.00
C ASN A 78 15.69 4.31 -6.94
N ALA A 79 16.83 4.44 -7.63
CA ALA A 79 17.26 3.49 -8.65
C ALA A 79 17.43 2.07 -8.08
N THR A 80 17.99 1.94 -6.87
CA THR A 80 18.16 0.64 -6.20
C THR A 80 16.82 -0.06 -5.98
N THR A 81 15.82 0.68 -5.49
CA THR A 81 14.47 0.16 -5.25
C THR A 81 13.77 -0.24 -6.54
N LEU A 82 13.89 0.58 -7.59
CA LEU A 82 13.28 0.30 -8.90
C LEU A 82 13.91 -0.93 -9.58
N VAL A 83 15.24 -1.06 -9.53
CA VAL A 83 15.95 -2.22 -10.09
C VAL A 83 15.54 -3.49 -9.37
N PHE A 84 15.45 -3.45 -8.04
CA PHE A 84 15.01 -4.62 -7.27
C PHE A 84 13.54 -4.98 -7.55
N LEU A 85 12.65 -3.98 -7.64
CA LEU A 85 11.25 -4.22 -8.02
C LEU A 85 11.15 -4.87 -9.39
N ALA A 86 11.91 -4.36 -10.38
CA ALA A 86 11.99 -4.96 -11.70
C ALA A 86 12.52 -6.40 -11.64
N ALA A 87 13.56 -6.67 -10.84
CA ALA A 87 14.10 -8.01 -10.65
C ALA A 87 13.07 -8.96 -10.03
N VAL A 88 12.31 -8.53 -9.02
CA VAL A 88 11.23 -9.33 -8.40
C VAL A 88 10.12 -9.66 -9.40
N VAL A 89 9.74 -8.71 -10.25
CA VAL A 89 8.74 -8.93 -11.32
C VAL A 89 9.26 -9.89 -12.37
N CYS A 90 10.50 -9.71 -12.83
CA CYS A 90 11.17 -10.61 -13.76
C CYS A 90 11.25 -12.03 -13.20
N PHE A 91 11.60 -12.16 -11.92
CA PHE A 91 11.68 -13.44 -11.23
C PHE A 91 10.32 -14.15 -11.18
N ARG A 92 9.25 -13.43 -10.80
CA ARG A 92 7.88 -13.95 -10.85
C ARG A 92 7.49 -14.40 -12.25
N PHE A 93 7.80 -13.59 -13.25
CA PHE A 93 7.47 -13.84 -14.65
C PHE A 93 8.13 -15.10 -15.19
N VAL A 94 9.36 -15.41 -14.77
CA VAL A 94 10.09 -16.61 -15.21
C VAL A 94 9.64 -17.84 -14.40
N LEU A 95 9.51 -17.71 -13.08
CA LEU A 95 9.18 -18.83 -12.19
C LEU A 95 7.74 -19.33 -12.32
N SER A 96 6.86 -18.57 -12.95
CA SER A 96 5.47 -18.97 -13.16
C SER A 96 5.30 -20.23 -14.02
N LYS A 97 6.37 -20.68 -14.71
CA LYS A 97 6.36 -21.86 -15.58
C LYS A 97 6.24 -23.17 -14.80
N ASP A 98 6.88 -23.26 -13.64
CA ASP A 98 6.96 -24.51 -12.87
C ASP A 98 5.78 -24.66 -11.92
N TRP A 99 4.99 -25.74 -12.09
CA TRP A 99 3.75 -25.95 -11.32
C TRP A 99 3.97 -25.93 -9.80
N CYS A 100 5.03 -26.59 -9.30
CA CYS A 100 5.34 -26.69 -7.87
C CYS A 100 5.74 -25.33 -7.27
N LEU A 101 6.45 -24.50 -8.03
CA LEU A 101 7.02 -23.25 -7.54
C LEU A 101 6.10 -22.06 -7.78
N ARG A 102 5.13 -22.18 -8.70
CA ARG A 102 4.21 -21.12 -9.11
C ARG A 102 3.44 -20.49 -7.95
N TYR A 103 2.77 -21.30 -7.13
CA TYR A 103 1.96 -20.80 -6.02
C TYR A 103 2.80 -20.15 -4.90
N PRO A 104 3.83 -20.81 -4.35
CA PRO A 104 4.65 -20.19 -3.30
C PRO A 104 5.39 -18.96 -3.80
N ALA A 105 5.94 -18.97 -5.03
CA ALA A 105 6.60 -17.81 -5.61
C ALA A 105 5.62 -16.63 -5.80
N ASN A 106 4.41 -16.89 -6.29
CA ASN A 106 3.40 -15.84 -6.42
C ASN A 106 3.00 -15.27 -5.05
N ALA A 107 2.73 -16.12 -4.06
CA ALA A 107 2.38 -15.67 -2.71
C ALA A 107 3.50 -14.83 -2.08
N PHE A 108 4.74 -15.28 -2.25
CA PHE A 108 5.93 -14.58 -1.76
C PHE A 108 6.10 -13.21 -2.42
N VAL A 109 6.04 -13.15 -3.75
CA VAL A 109 6.21 -11.92 -4.51
C VAL A 109 5.08 -10.94 -4.20
N TRP A 110 3.82 -11.40 -4.18
CA TRP A 110 2.69 -10.52 -3.83
C TRP A 110 2.73 -10.04 -2.39
N GLY A 111 3.06 -10.91 -1.42
CA GLY A 111 3.20 -10.49 -0.03
C GLY A 111 4.27 -9.41 0.15
N TRP A 112 5.41 -9.57 -0.53
CA TRP A 112 6.45 -8.55 -0.53
C TRP A 112 5.99 -7.26 -1.23
N LEU A 113 5.35 -7.35 -2.41
CA LEU A 113 4.83 -6.19 -3.14
C LEU A 113 3.78 -5.42 -2.33
N PHE A 114 2.86 -6.11 -1.65
CA PHE A 114 1.89 -5.45 -0.77
C PHE A 114 2.57 -4.75 0.40
N GLY A 115 3.62 -5.34 0.99
CA GLY A 115 4.43 -4.68 2.01
C GLY A 115 5.10 -3.42 1.49
N PHE A 116 5.66 -3.49 0.28
CA PHE A 116 6.22 -2.34 -0.41
C PHE A 116 5.16 -1.24 -0.64
N TYR A 117 3.98 -1.59 -1.13
CA TYR A 117 2.88 -0.65 -1.37
C TYR A 117 2.37 0.03 -0.10
N LEU A 118 2.20 -0.72 0.99
CA LEU A 118 1.83 -0.14 2.29
C LEU A 118 2.89 0.85 2.78
N ASN A 119 4.18 0.55 2.59
CA ASN A 119 5.25 1.48 2.93
C ASN A 119 5.26 2.72 2.03
N VAL A 120 4.96 2.60 0.72
CA VAL A 120 4.82 3.74 -0.19
C VAL A 120 3.69 4.66 0.27
N ILE A 121 2.51 4.10 0.63
CA ILE A 121 1.39 4.88 1.18
C ILE A 121 1.84 5.63 2.44
N TYR A 122 2.45 4.90 3.38
CA TYR A 122 2.88 5.43 4.68
C TYR A 122 3.91 6.56 4.54
N GLN A 123 4.97 6.36 3.76
CA GLN A 123 6.01 7.38 3.57
C GLN A 123 5.49 8.61 2.86
N THR A 124 4.69 8.43 1.82
CA THR A 124 4.07 9.53 1.09
C THR A 124 3.16 10.37 1.99
N ALA A 125 2.41 9.72 2.89
CA ALA A 125 1.55 10.39 3.86
C ALA A 125 2.34 11.29 4.83
N PHE A 126 3.61 10.97 5.13
CA PHE A 126 4.48 11.69 6.07
C PHE A 126 5.59 12.52 5.42
N ASP A 127 5.34 12.97 4.19
CA ASP A 127 6.20 13.90 3.44
C ASP A 127 7.60 13.35 3.12
N GLU A 128 7.70 12.03 2.93
CA GLU A 128 8.90 11.40 2.39
C GLU A 128 8.68 11.11 0.90
N ASP A 129 9.27 11.93 0.03
CA ASP A 129 9.14 11.85 -1.43
C ASP A 129 10.08 10.83 -2.10
N THR A 130 10.74 9.98 -1.30
CA THR A 130 11.61 8.88 -1.76
C THR A 130 10.90 7.54 -1.65
N LEU A 131 11.23 6.59 -2.54
CA LEU A 131 10.73 5.22 -2.40
C LEU A 131 11.28 4.56 -1.14
N PRO A 132 10.53 3.62 -0.53
CA PRO A 132 11.01 2.92 0.65
C PRO A 132 12.26 2.13 0.32
N GLU A 133 13.23 2.22 1.22
CA GLU A 133 14.42 1.40 1.15
C GLU A 133 14.06 -0.07 1.36
N ILE A 134 14.76 -0.93 0.63
CA ILE A 134 14.52 -2.37 0.70
C ILE A 134 15.25 -2.92 1.92
N TYR A 135 14.47 -3.33 2.90
CA TYR A 135 14.97 -4.03 4.07
C TYR A 135 14.53 -5.49 4.02
N LEU A 136 15.48 -6.41 3.79
CA LEU A 136 15.21 -7.84 3.71
C LEU A 136 15.17 -8.55 5.07
N GLY A 137 15.35 -7.83 6.18
CA GLY A 137 15.30 -8.43 7.52
C GLY A 137 16.29 -9.58 7.75
N THR A 138 16.06 -10.33 8.82
CA THR A 138 16.67 -11.64 9.12
C THR A 138 15.68 -12.75 8.79
N SER A 139 16.11 -14.00 8.61
CA SER A 139 15.27 -15.11 8.11
C SER A 139 13.81 -15.16 8.62
N ILE A 140 13.57 -15.13 9.93
CA ILE A 140 12.22 -15.18 10.51
C ILE A 140 11.46 -13.85 10.31
N THR A 141 12.13 -12.71 10.53
CA THR A 141 11.50 -11.40 10.35
C THR A 141 11.16 -11.14 8.89
N PHE A 142 11.96 -11.67 7.97
CA PHE A 142 11.73 -11.63 6.53
C PHE A 142 10.43 -12.34 6.14
N LEU A 143 10.18 -13.54 6.66
CA LEU A 143 8.92 -14.25 6.40
C LEU A 143 7.72 -13.45 6.93
N TRP A 144 7.87 -12.82 8.10
CA TRP A 144 6.83 -11.96 8.66
C TRP A 144 6.59 -10.71 7.80
N TYR A 145 7.62 -10.11 7.21
CA TYR A 145 7.48 -8.98 6.27
C TYR A 145 6.72 -9.35 4.99
N ILE A 146 6.51 -10.63 4.71
CA ILE A 146 5.74 -11.10 3.55
C ILE A 146 4.33 -11.48 3.99
N ILE A 147 4.20 -12.25 5.08
CA ILE A 147 2.91 -12.74 5.57
C ILE A 147 2.07 -11.58 6.11
N ALA A 148 2.65 -10.69 6.92
CA ALA A 148 1.87 -9.65 7.57
C ALA A 148 1.22 -8.68 6.56
N PRO A 149 1.92 -8.12 5.56
CA PRO A 149 1.26 -7.29 4.55
C PRO A 149 0.23 -8.02 3.70
N LEU A 150 0.48 -9.29 3.37
CA LEU A 150 -0.49 -10.12 2.65
C LEU A 150 -1.79 -10.26 3.46
N LEU A 151 -1.67 -10.54 4.76
CA LEU A 151 -2.81 -10.61 5.67
C LEU A 151 -3.47 -9.24 5.85
N THR A 152 -2.71 -8.16 6.04
CA THR A 152 -3.26 -6.80 6.18
C THR A 152 -4.06 -6.41 4.94
N PHE A 153 -3.51 -6.60 3.74
CA PHE A 153 -4.19 -6.28 2.50
C PHE A 153 -5.43 -7.15 2.31
N GLY A 154 -5.30 -8.47 2.53
CA GLY A 154 -6.40 -9.43 2.41
C GLY A 154 -7.53 -9.18 3.41
N LEU A 155 -7.21 -8.91 4.68
CA LEU A 155 -8.20 -8.57 5.71
C LEU A 155 -8.87 -7.22 5.43
N THR A 156 -8.12 -6.22 4.95
CA THR A 156 -8.69 -4.93 4.56
C THR A 156 -9.68 -5.11 3.42
N LEU A 157 -9.32 -5.88 2.39
CA LEU A 157 -10.20 -6.17 1.26
C LEU A 157 -11.42 -6.97 1.70
N ALA A 158 -11.22 -8.03 2.50
CA ALA A 158 -12.31 -8.85 3.02
C ALA A 158 -13.29 -8.03 3.89
N PHE A 159 -12.77 -7.06 4.65
CA PHE A 159 -13.59 -6.19 5.47
C PHE A 159 -14.48 -5.25 4.63
N VAL A 160 -13.94 -4.61 3.60
CA VAL A 160 -14.75 -3.73 2.73
C VAL A 160 -15.72 -4.52 1.84
N GLU A 161 -15.39 -5.77 1.50
CA GLU A 161 -16.24 -6.69 0.74
C GLU A 161 -17.22 -7.50 1.61
N LEU A 162 -17.23 -7.29 2.92
CA LEU A 162 -18.08 -8.03 3.85
C LEU A 162 -19.58 -7.94 3.50
N PRO A 163 -20.14 -6.78 3.11
CA PRO A 163 -21.53 -6.68 2.65
C PRO A 163 -21.81 -7.54 1.41
N PHE A 164 -20.85 -7.63 0.48
CA PHE A 164 -20.95 -8.49 -0.70
C PHE A 164 -21.00 -9.97 -0.31
N PHE A 165 -20.12 -10.43 0.58
CA PHE A 165 -20.11 -11.82 1.02
C PHE A 165 -21.38 -12.21 1.80
N ILE A 166 -21.90 -11.31 2.65
CA ILE A 166 -23.18 -11.53 3.34
C ILE A 166 -24.31 -11.65 2.32
N ALA A 167 -24.39 -10.72 1.35
CA ALA A 167 -25.41 -10.77 0.32
C ALA A 167 -25.30 -12.03 -0.55
N LEU A 168 -24.09 -12.44 -0.96
CA LEU A 168 -23.86 -13.66 -1.73
C LEU A 168 -24.34 -14.90 -0.97
N TRP A 169 -24.06 -14.97 0.33
CA TRP A 169 -24.51 -16.06 1.19
C TRP A 169 -26.04 -16.10 1.31
N LEU A 170 -26.71 -14.95 1.46
CA LEU A 170 -28.18 -14.86 1.51
C LEU A 170 -28.86 -15.27 0.20
N PHE A 171 -28.21 -15.06 -0.96
CA PHE A 171 -28.76 -15.41 -2.27
C PHE A 171 -28.28 -16.77 -2.80
N GLN A 172 -27.59 -17.57 -1.98
CA GLN A 172 -27.04 -18.86 -2.41
C GLN A 172 -28.13 -19.83 -2.92
N ASP A 173 -29.31 -19.81 -2.30
CA ASP A 173 -30.46 -20.66 -2.69
C ASP A 173 -31.08 -20.27 -4.04
N SER A 174 -30.80 -19.05 -4.53
CA SER A 174 -31.28 -18.57 -5.84
C SER A 174 -30.40 -19.02 -7.01
N GLY A 175 -29.39 -19.87 -6.76
CA GLY A 175 -28.44 -20.34 -7.76
C GLY A 175 -27.38 -19.31 -8.16
N ILE A 176 -27.26 -18.20 -7.40
CA ILE A 176 -26.24 -17.18 -7.63
C ILE A 176 -24.91 -17.68 -7.04
N THR A 177 -23.88 -17.75 -7.88
CA THR A 177 -22.54 -18.19 -7.49
C THR A 177 -21.50 -17.12 -7.79
N LEU A 178 -20.31 -17.24 -7.17
CA LEU A 178 -19.17 -16.35 -7.42
C LEU A 178 -18.71 -16.35 -8.89
N THR A 179 -19.03 -17.39 -9.66
CA THR A 179 -18.66 -17.46 -11.09
C THR A 179 -19.66 -16.72 -11.98
N ASN A 180 -20.92 -16.60 -11.55
CA ASN A 180 -22.02 -16.17 -12.40
C ASN A 180 -22.55 -14.77 -12.04
N PHE A 181 -22.16 -14.22 -10.89
CA PHE A 181 -22.72 -12.94 -10.43
C PHE A 181 -22.44 -11.76 -11.38
N GLY A 182 -21.33 -11.79 -12.12
CA GLY A 182 -20.94 -10.71 -13.03
C GLY A 182 -21.70 -10.69 -14.36
N SER A 183 -22.28 -11.81 -14.78
CA SER A 183 -22.95 -11.95 -16.08
C SER A 183 -24.47 -11.99 -16.00
N GLY A 184 -25.04 -12.15 -14.81
CA GLY A 184 -26.48 -12.23 -14.60
C GLY A 184 -27.18 -10.88 -14.75
N ILE A 185 -28.37 -10.89 -15.35
CA ILE A 185 -29.25 -9.72 -15.46
C ILE A 185 -30.47 -9.99 -14.58
N GLY A 186 -30.54 -9.31 -13.44
CA GLY A 186 -31.64 -9.45 -12.48
C GLY A 186 -31.42 -8.57 -11.25
N PRO A 187 -32.47 -8.26 -10.46
CA PRO A 187 -32.38 -7.33 -9.34
C PRO A 187 -31.39 -7.81 -8.24
N SER A 188 -31.37 -9.11 -7.96
CA SER A 188 -30.41 -9.71 -7.02
C SER A 188 -28.96 -9.66 -7.52
N TYR A 189 -28.74 -9.91 -8.81
CA TYR A 189 -27.43 -9.78 -9.46
C TYR A 189 -26.92 -8.33 -9.42
N LEU A 190 -27.78 -7.36 -9.76
CA LEU A 190 -27.44 -5.93 -9.72
C LEU A 190 -27.12 -5.45 -8.31
N LEU A 191 -27.89 -5.89 -7.30
CA LEU A 191 -27.61 -5.58 -5.90
C LEU A 191 -26.24 -6.14 -5.46
N LEU A 192 -25.91 -7.36 -5.88
CA LEU A 192 -24.63 -7.98 -5.54
C LEU A 192 -23.45 -7.30 -6.25
N GLN A 193 -23.61 -6.98 -7.54
CA GLN A 193 -22.63 -6.19 -8.29
C GLN A 193 -22.43 -4.80 -7.65
N PHE A 194 -23.51 -4.17 -7.19
CA PHE A 194 -23.43 -2.90 -6.48
C PHE A 194 -22.61 -3.01 -5.20
N PHE A 195 -22.84 -4.02 -4.35
CA PHE A 195 -22.03 -4.22 -3.14
C PHE A 195 -20.57 -4.50 -3.43
N PHE A 196 -20.27 -5.29 -4.47
CA PHE A 196 -18.90 -5.56 -4.91
C PHE A 196 -18.20 -4.28 -5.37
N VAL A 197 -18.84 -3.49 -6.24
CA VAL A 197 -18.28 -2.23 -6.71
C VAL A 197 -18.12 -1.22 -5.56
N LEU A 198 -19.07 -1.19 -4.62
CA LEU A 198 -19.01 -0.33 -3.45
C LEU A 198 -17.83 -0.72 -2.52
N GLY A 199 -17.59 -2.01 -2.30
CA GLY A 199 -16.45 -2.52 -1.53
C GLY A 199 -15.12 -2.12 -2.16
N LEU A 200 -14.95 -2.38 -3.45
CA LEU A 200 -13.78 -1.95 -4.22
C LEU A 200 -13.61 -0.43 -4.23
N PHE A 201 -14.71 0.32 -4.32
CA PHE A 201 -14.70 1.78 -4.25
C PHE A 201 -14.24 2.28 -2.88
N ALA A 202 -14.58 1.61 -1.77
CA ALA A 202 -14.16 1.97 -0.42
C ALA A 202 -12.72 1.54 -0.08
N PHE A 203 -12.14 0.65 -0.89
CA PHE A 203 -10.84 0.05 -0.61
C PHE A 203 -9.67 1.06 -0.48
N PRO A 204 -9.53 2.11 -1.31
CA PRO A 204 -8.47 3.12 -1.13
C PRO A 204 -8.51 3.84 0.22
N ALA A 205 -9.69 4.18 0.73
CA ALA A 205 -9.83 4.75 2.07
C ALA A 205 -9.44 3.73 3.14
N ALA A 206 -9.91 2.49 3.01
CA ALA A 206 -9.63 1.42 3.95
C ALA A 206 -8.13 1.07 4.03
N ILE A 207 -7.44 0.94 2.89
CA ILE A 207 -6.01 0.64 2.88
C ILE A 207 -5.18 1.82 3.42
N LEU A 208 -5.64 3.06 3.20
CA LEU A 208 -5.02 4.24 3.80
C LEU A 208 -5.14 4.23 5.33
N THR A 209 -6.33 3.93 5.87
CA THR A 209 -6.56 3.86 7.32
C THR A 209 -5.72 2.77 7.98
N THR A 210 -5.54 1.63 7.34
CA THR A 210 -4.72 0.53 7.87
C THR A 210 -3.22 0.81 7.75
N ALA A 211 -2.76 1.43 6.66
CA ALA A 211 -1.37 1.82 6.48
C ALA A 211 -0.93 2.93 7.46
N VAL A 212 -1.75 3.99 7.60
CA VAL A 212 -1.40 5.20 8.37
C VAL A 212 -1.96 5.14 9.79
N GLY A 213 -3.25 4.86 9.94
CA GLY A 213 -3.98 4.92 11.21
C GLY A 213 -3.65 3.79 12.18
N LYS A 214 -3.18 2.62 11.70
CA LYS A 214 -2.69 1.45 12.48
C LYS A 214 -3.62 0.86 13.56
N ASP A 215 -4.79 1.46 13.77
CA ASP A 215 -5.74 1.13 14.83
C ASP A 215 -7.08 0.59 14.27
N ILE A 216 -8.01 0.32 15.20
CA ILE A 216 -9.40 -0.11 14.97
C ILE A 216 -10.24 0.94 14.20
N ALA A 217 -9.62 2.04 13.75
CA ALA A 217 -10.21 3.09 12.94
C ALA A 217 -10.98 2.56 11.71
N LEU A 218 -10.52 1.44 11.13
CA LEU A 218 -11.19 0.75 10.04
C LEU A 218 -12.63 0.31 10.38
N LEU A 219 -12.93 -0.03 11.64
CA LEU A 219 -14.27 -0.46 12.07
C LEU A 219 -15.29 0.68 12.13
N ARG A 220 -14.85 1.95 12.07
CA ARG A 220 -15.75 3.10 12.10
C ARG A 220 -16.07 3.55 10.67
N PRO A 221 -17.28 3.27 10.14
CA PRO A 221 -17.62 3.66 8.78
C PRO A 221 -17.57 5.19 8.57
N ASP A 222 -17.86 5.96 9.62
CA ASP A 222 -17.78 7.43 9.59
C ASP A 222 -16.39 7.94 9.22
N TYR A 223 -15.35 7.21 9.64
CA TYR A 223 -13.96 7.55 9.36
C TYR A 223 -13.62 7.32 7.88
N LEU A 224 -14.23 6.33 7.25
CA LEU A 224 -14.03 6.05 5.82
C LEU A 224 -14.84 6.99 4.93
N LEU A 225 -16.10 7.28 5.29
CA LEU A 225 -17.04 7.98 4.41
C LEU A 225 -16.86 9.51 4.39
N ILE A 226 -16.49 10.12 5.52
CA ILE A 226 -16.34 11.59 5.60
C ILE A 226 -15.25 12.10 4.64
N PRO A 227 -14.02 11.55 4.61
CA PRO A 227 -12.99 11.97 3.66
C PRO A 227 -13.41 11.76 2.20
N VAL A 228 -14.14 10.68 1.92
CA VAL A 228 -14.64 10.37 0.57
C VAL A 228 -15.63 11.43 0.08
N ALA A 229 -16.53 11.88 0.95
CA ALA A 229 -17.51 12.91 0.60
C ALA A 229 -16.86 14.29 0.40
N HIS A 230 -15.93 14.68 1.29
CA HIS A 230 -15.31 16.00 1.23
C HIS A 230 -14.18 16.12 0.21
N ALA A 231 -13.40 15.06 -0.03
CA ALA A 231 -12.34 15.01 -1.03
C ALA A 231 -12.69 14.09 -2.21
N PHE A 232 -13.94 14.18 -2.70
CA PHE A 232 -14.48 13.25 -3.70
C PHE A 232 -13.64 13.15 -4.99
N ALA A 233 -13.27 14.28 -5.61
CA ALA A 233 -12.53 14.23 -6.87
C ALA A 233 -11.09 13.64 -6.73
N PRO A 234 -10.27 14.06 -5.74
CA PRO A 234 -9.01 13.38 -5.41
C PRO A 234 -9.19 11.89 -5.10
N TYR A 235 -10.25 11.54 -4.37
CA TYR A 235 -10.56 10.16 -4.02
C TYR A 235 -10.87 9.30 -5.25
N VAL A 236 -11.75 9.78 -6.14
CA VAL A 236 -12.08 9.11 -7.40
C VAL A 236 -10.82 8.90 -8.25
N THR A 237 -9.88 9.85 -8.23
CA THR A 237 -8.59 9.69 -8.92
C THR A 237 -7.80 8.49 -8.37
N CYS A 238 -7.76 8.31 -7.05
CA CYS A 238 -7.12 7.16 -6.42
C CYS A 238 -7.81 5.84 -6.83
N VAL A 239 -9.15 5.82 -6.83
CA VAL A 239 -9.94 4.65 -7.26
C VAL A 239 -9.66 4.30 -8.72
N VAL A 240 -9.65 5.29 -9.62
CA VAL A 240 -9.40 5.09 -11.06
C VAL A 240 -7.98 4.56 -11.30
N LEU A 241 -6.97 5.11 -10.64
CA LEU A 241 -5.59 4.63 -10.76
C LEU A 241 -5.44 3.19 -10.26
N LEU A 242 -6.08 2.86 -9.14
CA LEU A 242 -6.06 1.50 -8.61
C LEU A 242 -6.81 0.52 -9.51
N ALA A 243 -8.00 0.92 -10.01
CA ALA A 243 -8.77 0.14 -10.97
C ALA A 243 -8.00 -0.08 -12.28
N ALA A 244 -7.26 0.93 -12.76
CA ALA A 244 -6.39 0.81 -13.92
C ALA A 244 -5.25 -0.19 -13.67
N ALA A 245 -4.62 -0.17 -12.49
CA ALA A 245 -3.60 -1.17 -12.12
C ALA A 245 -4.18 -2.58 -12.10
N CYS A 246 -5.35 -2.77 -11.48
CA CYS A 246 -6.06 -4.06 -11.44
C CYS A 246 -6.46 -4.54 -12.84
N PHE A 247 -7.00 -3.65 -13.67
CA PHE A 247 -7.37 -3.96 -15.05
C PHE A 247 -6.14 -4.35 -15.89
N LEU A 248 -5.05 -3.60 -15.81
CA LEU A 248 -3.80 -3.97 -16.50
C LEU A 248 -3.28 -5.33 -16.00
N GLN A 249 -3.39 -5.61 -14.70
CA GLN A 249 -3.00 -6.90 -14.12
C GLN A 249 -3.80 -8.07 -14.69
N THR A 250 -5.09 -7.92 -15.01
CA THR A 250 -5.88 -9.00 -15.65
C THR A 250 -5.48 -9.25 -17.10
N GLN A 251 -4.88 -8.25 -17.77
CA GLN A 251 -4.34 -8.40 -19.11
C GLN A 251 -2.91 -8.98 -19.14
N THR A 252 -2.25 -9.12 -17.99
CA THR A 252 -0.89 -9.69 -17.96
C THR A 252 -0.91 -11.19 -18.22
N ALA A 253 -0.05 -11.61 -19.16
CA ALA A 253 0.32 -13.01 -19.33
C ALA A 253 1.68 -13.28 -18.66
N GLN A 254 1.85 -14.52 -18.21
CA GLN A 254 3.09 -15.03 -17.65
C GLN A 254 3.97 -15.64 -18.75
N TYR A 255 5.19 -16.06 -18.43
CA TYR A 255 6.09 -16.64 -19.44
C TYR A 255 5.53 -17.94 -20.04
N THR A 256 5.21 -17.91 -21.34
CA THR A 256 4.68 -19.06 -22.10
C THR A 256 5.71 -19.73 -23.01
N GLY A 257 6.93 -19.18 -23.12
CA GLY A 257 7.93 -19.65 -24.09
C GLY A 257 7.60 -19.34 -25.54
N ALA A 258 6.71 -18.37 -25.80
CA ALA A 258 6.44 -17.83 -27.14
C ALA A 258 7.68 -17.11 -27.74
N GLY A 259 7.54 -16.57 -28.95
CA GLY A 259 8.61 -15.82 -29.62
C GLY A 259 9.13 -14.63 -28.79
N PRO A 260 10.38 -14.18 -29.01
CA PRO A 260 11.07 -13.23 -28.15
C PRO A 260 10.34 -11.88 -28.01
N ILE A 261 9.66 -11.44 -29.07
CA ILE A 261 8.88 -10.19 -29.08
C ILE A 261 7.66 -10.29 -28.15
N ALA A 262 6.93 -11.41 -28.20
CA ALA A 262 5.77 -11.63 -27.34
C ALA A 262 6.18 -11.73 -25.87
N THR A 263 7.28 -12.43 -25.58
CA THR A 263 7.86 -12.49 -24.24
C THR A 263 8.24 -11.11 -23.72
N ALA A 264 8.92 -10.30 -24.53
CA ALA A 264 9.31 -8.94 -24.15
C ALA A 264 8.07 -8.06 -23.87
N LEU A 265 7.02 -8.16 -24.70
CA LEU A 265 5.77 -7.42 -24.51
C LEU A 265 5.05 -7.81 -23.23
N HIS A 266 4.96 -9.11 -22.92
CA HIS A 266 4.35 -9.58 -21.68
C HIS A 266 5.15 -9.12 -20.45
N LEU A 267 6.48 -9.16 -20.51
CA LEU A 267 7.32 -8.65 -19.43
C LEU A 267 7.14 -7.14 -19.24
N ALA A 268 7.13 -6.37 -20.34
CA ALA A 268 6.90 -4.93 -20.30
C ALA A 268 5.54 -4.60 -19.69
N LEU A 269 4.49 -5.37 -20.01
CA LEU A 269 3.16 -5.19 -19.41
C LEU A 269 3.16 -5.49 -17.91
N ASN A 270 3.84 -6.55 -17.45
CA ASN A 270 3.98 -6.86 -16.02
C ASN A 270 4.73 -5.74 -15.25
N LEU A 271 5.75 -5.15 -15.87
CA LEU A 271 6.48 -4.00 -15.30
C LEU A 271 5.60 -2.75 -15.27
N LEU A 272 4.85 -2.48 -16.34
CA LEU A 272 3.92 -1.35 -16.42
C LEU A 272 2.86 -1.43 -15.32
N VAL A 273 2.34 -2.63 -15.01
CA VAL A 273 1.41 -2.81 -13.89
C VAL A 273 2.03 -2.33 -12.57
N GLN A 274 3.30 -2.64 -12.30
CA GLN A 274 3.93 -2.18 -11.06
C GLN A 274 4.12 -0.66 -11.04
N VAL A 275 4.44 -0.05 -12.18
CA VAL A 275 4.54 1.41 -12.29
C VAL A 275 3.18 2.05 -11.96
N VAL A 276 2.09 1.60 -12.59
CA VAL A 276 0.75 2.13 -12.34
C VAL A 276 0.31 1.86 -10.89
N ALA A 277 0.63 0.69 -10.33
CA ALA A 277 0.37 0.39 -8.93
C ALA A 277 1.12 1.34 -7.99
N ILE A 278 2.40 1.66 -8.22
CA ILE A 278 3.13 2.65 -7.43
C ILE A 278 2.44 4.03 -7.50
N PHE A 279 2.02 4.45 -8.69
CA PHE A 279 1.27 5.71 -8.85
C PHE A 279 -0.02 5.70 -8.04
N ALA A 280 -0.78 4.61 -8.06
CA ALA A 280 -2.01 4.46 -7.29
C ALA A 280 -1.75 4.53 -5.78
N MET A 281 -0.76 3.78 -5.28
CA MET A 281 -0.41 3.74 -3.85
C MET A 281 0.11 5.10 -3.37
N ARG A 282 0.92 5.79 -4.19
CA ARG A 282 1.37 7.14 -3.88
C ARG A 282 0.22 8.14 -3.92
N ALA A 283 -0.71 8.05 -4.87
CA ALA A 283 -1.90 8.90 -4.89
C ALA A 283 -2.73 8.75 -3.61
N ILE A 284 -2.87 7.51 -3.10
CA ILE A 284 -3.55 7.23 -1.82
C ILE A 284 -2.82 7.91 -0.65
N GLY A 285 -1.48 7.83 -0.59
CA GLY A 285 -0.71 8.55 0.44
C GLY A 285 -0.79 10.07 0.30
N LEU A 286 -0.79 10.60 -0.94
CA LEU A 286 -0.93 12.02 -1.23
C LEU A 286 -2.32 12.56 -0.87
N LEU A 287 -3.35 11.72 -0.92
CA LEU A 287 -4.70 12.06 -0.47
C LEU A 287 -4.66 12.42 1.02
N TYR A 288 -4.01 11.61 1.85
CA TYR A 288 -3.81 11.94 3.26
C TYR A 288 -2.99 13.22 3.42
N ARG A 289 -1.87 13.34 2.72
CA ARG A 289 -0.99 14.52 2.82
C ARG A 289 -1.72 15.85 2.54
N HIS A 290 -2.56 15.90 1.50
CA HIS A 290 -3.24 17.14 1.10
C HIS A 290 -4.57 17.35 1.83
N TYR A 291 -5.23 16.28 2.27
CA TYR A 291 -6.58 16.33 2.87
C TYR A 291 -6.60 15.78 4.30
N ALA A 292 -5.47 15.83 5.01
CA ALA A 292 -5.31 15.39 6.40
C ALA A 292 -6.42 15.93 7.31
N CYS A 293 -6.89 17.16 7.07
CA CYS A 293 -7.97 17.84 7.79
C CYS A 293 -9.31 17.08 7.83
N TYR A 294 -9.57 16.21 6.85
CA TYR A 294 -10.80 15.42 6.82
C TYR A 294 -10.67 14.08 7.55
N PHE A 295 -9.45 13.68 7.91
CA PHE A 295 -9.15 12.43 8.59
C PHE A 295 -9.09 12.66 10.10
N LYS A 296 -9.96 11.97 10.86
CA LYS A 296 -10.13 12.19 12.31
C LYS A 296 -9.15 11.40 13.20
N TRP A 297 -8.11 10.80 12.62
CA TRP A 297 -7.13 9.95 13.31
C TRP A 297 -5.69 10.37 13.00
#